data_AF-A0A4Q3UZ41-F1
#
_entry.id   AF-A0A4Q3UZ41-F1
#
_cell.length_a   1.000
_cell.length_b   1.000
_cell.length_c   1.000
_cell.angle_alpha   90.00
_cell.angle_beta   90.00
_cell.angle_gamma   90.00
#
_symmetry.space_group_name_H-M   'P 1'
#
loop_
_entity.id
_entity.type
_entity.pdbx_description
1 polymer ?
#
loop_
_entity_poly.entity_id
_entity_poly.type
_entity_poly.pdbx_seq_one_letter_code
_entity_poly.pdbx_strand_id
1 'polypeptide(L)'
;MTPGAQPSSNEDERFMARALEVARTHLGKTAPNPSVGCVIVADGEIVGEGVTGIGGRPHAEETALKTAGDKADGATAYVTLEPCNARSGGSLSCSQLLVQAGIARVVVACEDPHPLAAHGVSRLGAAGVEVMLGVGRAEAEALNAGFFKVIATGRPWLAIDGDSASYDAEFDLKREETYEGALERLAKAGFTRIFIRPGTPLAAQLSARGLVDENVTTNPK
;
A
#
# COMPACT_ATOMS: atom_id res chain seq x y z
N MET A 1 29.10 -1.40 -17.45
CA MET A 1 28.11 -2.35 -17.98
C MET A 1 26.94 -2.30 -17.03
N THR A 2 25.83 -1.69 -17.45
CA THR A 2 24.61 -1.59 -16.64
C THR A 2 24.00 -2.98 -16.54
N PRO A 3 23.71 -3.53 -15.35
CA PRO A 3 22.95 -4.77 -15.25
C PRO A 3 21.60 -4.55 -15.95
N GLY A 4 21.32 -5.31 -17.01
CA GLY A 4 20.02 -5.28 -17.65
C GLY A 4 18.98 -5.81 -16.69
N ALA A 5 17.96 -5.02 -16.38
CA ALA A 5 16.80 -5.46 -15.62
C ALA A 5 16.28 -6.74 -16.27
N GLN A 6 16.29 -7.84 -15.51
CA GLN A 6 15.73 -9.10 -15.99
C GLN A 6 14.23 -8.88 -16.26
N PRO A 7 13.65 -9.48 -17.31
CA PRO A 7 12.20 -9.46 -17.50
C PRO A 7 11.51 -10.21 -16.37
N SER A 8 10.29 -9.80 -16.00
CA SER A 8 9.49 -10.51 -15.00
C SER A 8 9.16 -11.92 -15.47
N SER A 9 9.24 -12.88 -14.56
CA SER A 9 8.83 -14.27 -14.81
C SER A 9 7.33 -14.47 -14.51
N ASN A 10 6.74 -15.53 -15.06
CA ASN A 10 5.37 -15.94 -14.69
C ASN A 10 5.24 -16.22 -13.18
N GLU A 11 6.33 -16.62 -12.52
CA GLU A 11 6.34 -16.82 -11.07
C GLU A 11 6.28 -15.49 -10.32
N ASP A 12 6.98 -14.45 -10.81
CA ASP A 12 6.92 -13.12 -10.20
C ASP A 12 5.51 -12.55 -10.23
N GLU A 13 4.83 -12.70 -11.37
CA GLU A 13 3.43 -12.28 -11.52
C GLU A 13 2.51 -13.04 -10.56
N ARG A 14 2.70 -14.36 -10.43
CA ARG A 14 1.91 -15.21 -9.52
C ARG A 14 2.07 -14.78 -8.06
N PHE A 15 3.30 -14.61 -7.59
CA PHE A 15 3.55 -14.28 -6.19
C PHE A 15 3.21 -12.83 -5.87
N MET A 16 3.40 -11.91 -6.82
CA MET A 16 2.94 -10.53 -6.65
C MET A 16 1.41 -10.44 -6.62
N ALA A 17 0.70 -11.20 -7.47
CA ALA A 17 -0.75 -11.29 -7.41
C ALA A 17 -1.21 -11.76 -6.02
N ARG A 18 -0.52 -12.74 -5.43
CA ARG A 18 -0.78 -13.18 -4.07
C ARG A 18 -0.50 -12.09 -3.02
N ALA A 19 0.60 -11.36 -3.14
CA ALA A 19 0.89 -10.23 -2.25
C ALA A 19 -0.20 -9.14 -2.33
N LEU A 20 -0.72 -8.86 -3.53
CA LEU A 20 -1.85 -7.94 -3.74
C LEU A 20 -3.15 -8.47 -3.11
N GLU A 21 -3.44 -9.77 -3.20
CA GLU A 21 -4.57 -10.38 -2.48
C GLU A 21 -4.47 -10.17 -0.98
N VAL A 22 -3.30 -10.44 -0.42
CA VAL A 22 -3.03 -10.23 1.01
C VAL A 22 -3.22 -8.76 1.38
N ALA A 23 -2.71 -7.82 0.58
CA ALA A 23 -2.88 -6.38 0.79
C ALA A 23 -4.35 -5.94 0.81
N ARG A 24 -5.21 -6.48 -0.06
CA ARG A 24 -6.63 -6.09 -0.14
C ARG A 24 -7.41 -6.42 1.12
N THR A 25 -7.02 -7.46 1.87
CA THR A 25 -7.76 -7.88 3.09
C THR A 25 -7.85 -6.79 4.17
N HIS A 26 -6.88 -5.87 4.18
CA HIS A 26 -6.76 -4.79 5.16
C HIS A 26 -6.98 -3.39 4.58
N LEU A 27 -7.41 -3.28 3.31
CA LEU A 27 -7.78 -2.00 2.72
C LEU A 27 -8.90 -1.35 3.55
N GLY A 28 -8.75 -0.07 3.89
CA GLY A 28 -9.67 0.66 4.79
C GLY A 28 -9.45 0.42 6.29
N LYS A 29 -8.41 -0.33 6.69
CA LYS A 29 -8.16 -0.70 8.10
C LYS A 29 -6.78 -0.27 8.62
N THR A 30 -5.92 0.26 7.75
CA THR A 30 -4.50 0.53 8.06
C THR A 30 -4.17 2.01 8.20
N ALA A 31 -5.15 2.89 8.00
CA ALA A 31 -4.98 4.34 8.14
C ALA A 31 -4.28 4.69 9.47
N PRO A 32 -3.28 5.61 9.43
CA PRO A 32 -2.90 6.48 8.31
C PRO A 32 -1.93 5.87 7.28
N ASN A 33 -1.59 4.59 7.42
CA ASN A 33 -0.60 3.91 6.57
C ASN A 33 -1.27 3.16 5.41
N PRO A 34 -0.53 2.91 4.31
CA PRO A 34 -1.03 2.13 3.19
C PRO A 34 -1.28 0.67 3.61
N SER A 35 -2.20 0.00 2.93
CA SER A 35 -2.35 -1.44 3.05
C SER A 35 -1.35 -2.10 2.11
N VAL A 36 -0.33 -2.74 2.68
CA VAL A 36 0.76 -3.38 1.94
C VAL A 36 0.67 -4.87 2.17
N GLY A 37 0.94 -5.66 1.14
CA GLY A 37 1.11 -7.10 1.23
C GLY A 37 2.57 -7.46 0.97
N CYS A 38 3.05 -8.47 1.68
CA CYS A 38 4.37 -9.06 1.51
C CYS A 38 4.27 -10.58 1.53
N VAL A 39 4.89 -11.23 0.54
CA VAL A 39 5.00 -12.68 0.44
C VAL A 39 6.48 -13.04 0.32
N ILE A 40 6.96 -13.97 1.12
CA ILE A 40 8.33 -14.49 1.07
C ILE A 40 8.30 -15.91 0.53
N VAL A 41 9.12 -16.18 -0.47
CA VAL A 41 9.18 -17.44 -1.21
C VAL A 41 10.58 -18.02 -1.14
N ALA A 42 10.67 -19.28 -0.73
CA ALA A 42 11.89 -20.08 -0.76
C ALA A 42 11.60 -21.40 -1.47
N ASP A 43 12.50 -21.84 -2.36
CA ASP A 43 12.36 -23.08 -3.15
C ASP A 43 11.02 -23.21 -3.89
N GLY A 44 10.48 -22.09 -4.37
CA GLY A 44 9.20 -22.03 -5.08
C GLY A 44 7.95 -22.07 -4.18
N GLU A 45 8.13 -22.14 -2.86
CA GLU A 45 7.04 -22.24 -1.88
C GLU A 45 6.92 -20.97 -1.03
N ILE A 46 5.69 -20.57 -0.70
CA ILE A 46 5.45 -19.46 0.21
C ILE A 46 5.81 -19.89 1.63
N VAL A 47 6.82 -19.25 2.20
CA VAL A 47 7.29 -19.51 3.58
C VAL A 47 6.83 -18.44 4.56
N GLY A 48 6.39 -17.28 4.08
CA GLY A 48 5.81 -16.24 4.92
C GLY A 48 4.87 -15.33 4.16
N GLU A 49 3.78 -14.92 4.82
CA GLU A 49 2.86 -13.90 4.32
C GLU A 49 2.66 -12.84 5.40
N GLY A 50 2.50 -11.60 4.97
CA GLY A 50 2.23 -10.49 5.86
C GLY A 50 1.44 -9.39 5.19
N VAL A 51 0.62 -8.71 5.98
CA VAL A 51 -0.13 -7.52 5.60
C VAL A 51 0.11 -6.44 6.63
N THR A 52 0.10 -5.17 6.23
CA THR A 52 0.14 -4.05 7.18
C THR A 52 -0.94 -4.25 8.24
N GLY A 53 -0.57 -4.24 9.52
CA GLY A 53 -1.51 -4.49 10.62
C GLY A 53 -2.60 -3.42 10.72
N ILE A 54 -3.73 -3.78 11.34
CA ILE A 54 -4.83 -2.84 11.61
C ILE A 54 -4.29 -1.65 12.43
N GLY A 55 -4.64 -0.43 12.03
CA GLY A 55 -4.04 0.81 12.58
C GLY A 55 -2.66 1.15 12.02
N GLY A 56 -2.18 0.38 11.03
CA GLY A 56 -1.03 0.70 10.20
C GLY A 56 0.32 0.11 10.65
N ARG A 57 0.33 -0.71 11.70
CA ARG A 57 1.52 -1.41 12.20
C ARG A 57 1.17 -2.81 12.72
N PRO A 58 2.09 -3.79 12.69
CA PRO A 58 3.41 -3.74 12.04
C PRO A 58 3.30 -3.62 10.51
N HIS A 59 4.41 -3.35 9.82
CA HIS A 59 4.45 -3.38 8.36
C HIS A 59 4.33 -4.83 7.84
N ALA A 60 3.96 -4.96 6.56
CA ALA A 60 3.73 -6.26 5.94
C ALA A 60 4.98 -7.14 5.96
N GLU A 61 6.14 -6.56 5.68
CA GLU A 61 7.44 -7.23 5.64
C GLU A 61 7.84 -7.76 7.02
N GLU A 62 7.52 -7.04 8.10
CA GLU A 62 7.77 -7.51 9.48
C GLU A 62 6.98 -8.78 9.79
N THR A 63 5.71 -8.80 9.42
CA THR A 63 4.84 -9.98 9.62
C THR A 63 5.29 -11.14 8.74
N ALA A 64 5.64 -10.89 7.47
CA ALA A 64 6.08 -11.92 6.54
C ALA A 64 7.42 -12.53 6.99
N LEU A 65 8.39 -11.70 7.39
CA LEU A 65 9.68 -12.15 7.93
C LEU A 65 9.51 -12.97 9.21
N LYS A 66 8.63 -12.52 10.12
CA LYS A 66 8.33 -13.28 11.35
C LYS A 66 7.75 -14.66 11.03
N THR A 67 6.89 -14.75 10.03
CA THR A 67 6.28 -16.03 9.60
C THR A 67 7.31 -16.93 8.91
N ALA A 68 8.17 -16.37 8.07
CA ALA A 68 9.22 -17.12 7.36
C ALA A 68 10.30 -17.66 8.30
N GLY A 69 10.66 -16.92 9.34
CA GLY A 69 11.76 -17.28 10.24
C GLY A 69 13.07 -17.50 9.48
N ASP A 70 13.79 -18.56 9.80
CA ASP A 70 15.09 -18.88 9.20
C ASP A 70 15.00 -19.20 7.69
N LYS A 71 13.79 -19.49 7.17
CA LYS A 71 13.57 -19.73 5.74
C LYS A 71 13.64 -18.46 4.89
N ALA A 72 13.77 -17.28 5.51
CA ALA A 72 13.94 -16.02 4.80
C ALA A 72 15.35 -15.86 4.20
N ASP A 73 16.35 -16.55 4.76
CA ASP A 73 17.73 -16.46 4.26
C ASP A 73 17.83 -17.07 2.85
N GLY A 74 18.36 -16.30 1.90
CA GLY A 74 18.42 -16.65 0.49
C GLY A 74 17.09 -16.56 -0.28
N ALA A 75 15.98 -16.21 0.40
CA ALA A 75 14.65 -16.20 -0.21
C ALA A 75 14.38 -14.96 -1.08
N THR A 76 13.24 -14.97 -1.79
CA THR A 76 12.70 -13.80 -2.51
C THR A 76 11.51 -13.20 -1.76
N ALA A 77 11.50 -11.88 -1.56
CA ALA A 77 10.34 -11.16 -1.06
C ALA A 77 9.58 -10.43 -2.19
N TYR A 78 8.26 -10.56 -2.22
CA TYR A 78 7.35 -9.85 -3.12
C TYR A 78 6.55 -8.84 -2.31
N VAL A 79 6.73 -7.55 -2.55
CA VAL A 79 6.13 -6.47 -1.74
C VAL A 79 5.35 -5.50 -2.62
N THR A 80 4.10 -5.20 -2.24
CA THR A 80 3.19 -4.38 -3.07
C THR A 80 3.51 -2.89 -3.05
N LEU A 81 4.41 -2.43 -2.18
CA LEU A 81 4.90 -1.06 -2.10
C LEU A 81 6.37 -1.10 -1.70
N GLU A 82 7.17 -0.13 -2.14
CA GLU A 82 8.58 -0.03 -1.78
C GLU A 82 8.81 -0.16 -0.26
N PRO A 83 9.67 -1.10 0.19
CA PRO A 83 9.96 -1.25 1.61
C PRO A 83 10.55 0.02 2.19
N CYS A 84 10.03 0.50 3.32
CA CYS A 84 10.46 1.79 3.85
C CYS A 84 11.97 1.85 4.10
N ASN A 85 12.59 2.98 3.75
CA ASN A 85 14.00 3.27 3.97
C ASN A 85 14.30 3.76 5.40
N ALA A 86 13.40 4.57 5.96
CA ALA A 86 13.51 5.11 7.31
C ALA A 86 12.14 5.14 8.00
N ARG A 87 12.17 5.19 9.33
CA ARG A 87 11.00 5.29 10.21
C ARG A 87 11.17 6.47 11.14
N SER A 88 10.06 7.15 11.47
CA SER A 88 10.07 8.31 12.37
C SER A 88 10.52 7.97 13.80
N GLY A 89 10.35 6.71 14.24
CA GLY A 89 10.70 6.24 15.59
C GLY A 89 12.09 5.63 15.74
N GLY A 90 12.95 5.66 14.71
CA GLY A 90 14.32 5.14 14.77
C GLY A 90 14.45 3.61 14.86
N SER A 91 13.35 2.85 14.87
CA SER A 91 13.39 1.40 14.68
C SER A 91 13.90 1.04 13.29
N LEU A 92 14.43 -0.16 13.14
CA LEU A 92 14.90 -0.67 11.85
C LEU A 92 13.78 -0.56 10.82
N SER A 93 14.12 -0.02 9.65
CA SER A 93 13.23 0.07 8.51
C SER A 93 13.06 -1.27 7.80
N CYS A 94 12.00 -1.44 7.02
CA CYS A 94 11.73 -2.72 6.34
C CYS A 94 12.87 -3.12 5.39
N SER A 95 13.43 -2.15 4.66
CA SER A 95 14.61 -2.39 3.83
C SER A 95 15.84 -2.86 4.65
N GLN A 96 16.03 -2.37 5.88
CA GLN A 96 17.07 -2.89 6.77
C GLN A 96 16.74 -4.29 7.31
N LEU A 97 15.48 -4.56 7.64
CA LEU A 97 15.04 -5.87 8.14
C LEU A 97 15.18 -6.96 7.08
N LEU A 98 14.82 -6.68 5.82
CA LEU A 98 14.99 -7.61 4.71
C LEU A 98 16.48 -7.95 4.50
N VAL A 99 17.38 -6.97 4.58
CA VAL A 99 18.83 -7.19 4.52
C VAL A 99 19.31 -8.05 5.68
N GLN A 100 18.88 -7.74 6.91
CA GLN A 100 19.28 -8.52 8.09
C GLN A 100 18.78 -9.96 8.06
N ALA A 101 17.65 -10.21 7.41
CA ALA A 101 17.07 -11.54 7.26
C ALA A 101 17.72 -12.38 6.14
N GLY A 102 18.69 -11.83 5.40
CA GLY A 102 19.37 -12.56 4.33
C GLY A 102 18.56 -12.70 3.04
N ILE A 103 17.52 -11.88 2.84
CA ILE A 103 16.73 -11.90 1.60
C ILE A 103 17.65 -11.62 0.41
N ALA A 104 17.70 -12.54 -0.55
CA ALA A 104 18.58 -12.44 -1.71
C ALA A 104 17.99 -11.55 -2.81
N ARG A 105 16.66 -11.54 -2.93
CA ARG A 105 15.94 -10.83 -3.99
C ARG A 105 14.65 -10.19 -3.49
N VAL A 106 14.34 -9.00 -3.97
CA VAL A 106 13.09 -8.28 -3.67
C VAL A 106 12.42 -7.84 -4.96
N VAL A 107 11.16 -8.23 -5.14
CA VAL A 107 10.29 -7.78 -6.22
C VAL A 107 9.28 -6.79 -5.65
N VAL A 108 9.28 -5.57 -6.17
CA VAL A 108 8.47 -4.45 -5.70
C VAL A 108 7.44 -4.08 -6.77
N ALA A 109 6.19 -3.88 -6.37
CA ALA A 109 5.16 -3.48 -7.34
C ALA A 109 5.26 -2.00 -7.76
N CYS A 110 5.29 -1.09 -6.80
CA CYS A 110 5.42 0.35 -7.05
C CYS A 110 6.29 1.06 -5.99
N GLU A 111 6.82 2.22 -6.36
CA GLU A 111 7.66 3.05 -5.50
C GLU A 111 6.84 3.80 -4.45
N ASP A 112 7.44 4.12 -3.30
CA ASP A 112 6.79 4.90 -2.26
C ASP A 112 7.11 6.40 -2.45
N PRO A 113 6.11 7.26 -2.75
CA PRO A 113 6.35 8.70 -2.91
C PRO A 113 6.59 9.41 -1.57
N HIS A 114 6.47 8.74 -0.43
CA HIS A 114 6.61 9.38 0.88
C HIS A 114 8.06 9.82 1.15
N PRO A 115 8.33 11.12 1.42
CA PRO A 115 9.70 11.66 1.52
C PRO A 115 10.62 10.96 2.53
N LEU A 116 10.04 10.44 3.63
CA LEU A 116 10.79 9.70 4.66
C LEU A 116 11.02 8.22 4.30
N ALA A 117 10.07 7.60 3.59
CA ALA A 117 10.06 6.15 3.39
C ALA A 117 10.65 5.73 2.04
N ALA A 118 10.72 6.64 1.06
CA ALA A 118 11.36 6.46 -0.23
C ALA A 118 12.84 6.03 -0.12
N HIS A 119 13.36 5.48 -1.22
CA HIS A 119 14.76 5.02 -1.39
C HIS A 119 15.09 3.68 -0.70
N GLY A 120 14.09 2.89 -0.35
CA GLY A 120 14.26 1.52 0.13
C GLY A 120 14.85 0.60 -0.94
N VAL A 121 14.39 0.73 -2.19
CA VAL A 121 14.95 0.01 -3.35
C VAL A 121 16.44 0.30 -3.50
N SER A 122 16.84 1.56 -3.36
CA SER A 122 18.25 1.97 -3.44
C SER A 122 19.08 1.37 -2.30
N ARG A 123 18.55 1.32 -1.07
CA ARG A 123 19.23 0.67 0.06
C ARG A 123 19.43 -0.82 -0.18
N LEU A 124 18.40 -1.52 -0.65
CA LEU A 124 18.45 -2.96 -0.93
C LEU A 124 19.53 -3.25 -1.97
N GLY A 125 19.54 -2.53 -3.09
CA GLY A 125 20.56 -2.68 -4.13
C GLY A 125 21.98 -2.38 -3.60
N ALA A 126 22.14 -1.34 -2.78
CA ALA A 126 23.44 -1.01 -2.17
C ALA A 126 23.94 -2.08 -1.19
N ALA A 127 23.04 -2.87 -0.61
CA ALA A 127 23.36 -4.00 0.27
C ALA A 127 23.59 -5.32 -0.50
N GLY A 128 23.52 -5.31 -1.83
CA GLY A 128 23.74 -6.48 -2.69
C GLY A 128 22.49 -7.35 -2.91
N VAL A 129 21.31 -6.89 -2.49
CA VAL A 129 20.04 -7.56 -2.77
C VAL A 129 19.64 -7.29 -4.22
N GLU A 130 19.25 -8.34 -4.96
CA GLU A 130 18.68 -8.17 -6.31
C GLU A 130 17.31 -7.49 -6.20
N VAL A 131 17.07 -6.42 -6.97
CA VAL A 131 15.79 -5.72 -6.95
C VAL A 131 15.15 -5.66 -8.34
N MET A 132 13.88 -6.05 -8.42
CA MET A 132 13.00 -5.86 -9.56
C MET A 132 11.84 -4.95 -9.17
N LEU A 133 11.50 -3.99 -10.05
CA LEU A 133 10.40 -3.05 -9.82
C LEU A 133 9.38 -3.14 -10.96
N GLY A 134 8.09 -3.05 -10.62
CA GLY A 134 7.01 -2.82 -11.58
C GLY A 134 6.04 -3.98 -11.79
N VAL A 135 6.28 -5.14 -11.18
CA VAL A 135 5.37 -6.29 -11.29
C VAL A 135 4.05 -5.96 -10.57
N GLY A 136 2.92 -6.04 -11.26
CA GLY A 136 1.62 -5.67 -10.65
C GLY A 136 1.45 -4.19 -10.32
N ARG A 137 2.29 -3.30 -10.87
CA ARG A 137 2.35 -1.86 -10.55
C ARG A 137 0.99 -1.16 -10.57
N ALA A 138 0.24 -1.30 -11.68
CA ALA A 138 -1.03 -0.59 -11.85
C ALA A 138 -2.05 -0.94 -10.76
N GLU A 139 -2.06 -2.20 -10.34
CA GLU A 139 -2.95 -2.68 -9.30
C GLU A 139 -2.52 -2.23 -7.90
N ALA A 140 -1.22 -2.23 -7.63
CA ALA A 140 -0.66 -1.67 -6.39
C ALA A 140 -0.93 -0.16 -6.25
N GLU A 141 -0.82 0.58 -7.36
CA GLU A 141 -1.11 2.02 -7.40
C GLU A 141 -2.59 2.31 -7.15
N ALA A 142 -3.50 1.52 -7.75
CA ALA A 142 -4.93 1.65 -7.49
C ALA A 142 -5.29 1.32 -6.02
N LEU A 143 -4.69 0.27 -5.46
CA LEU A 143 -4.89 -0.13 -4.07
C LEU A 143 -4.50 1.00 -3.09
N ASN A 144 -3.39 1.69 -3.38
CA ASN A 144 -2.83 2.75 -2.53
C ASN A 144 -3.21 4.18 -2.95
N ALA A 145 -4.17 4.36 -3.86
CA ALA A 145 -4.57 5.66 -4.39
C ALA A 145 -4.90 6.70 -3.30
N GLY A 146 -5.57 6.27 -2.22
CA GLY A 146 -5.85 7.12 -1.06
C GLY A 146 -4.60 7.64 -0.35
N PHE A 147 -3.65 6.75 -0.07
CA PHE A 147 -2.39 7.12 0.58
C PHE A 147 -1.58 8.08 -0.31
N PHE A 148 -1.46 7.78 -1.60
CA PHE A 148 -0.73 8.63 -2.54
C PHE A 148 -1.38 10.01 -2.71
N LYS A 149 -2.71 10.07 -2.77
CA LYS A 149 -3.42 11.35 -2.88
C LYS A 149 -3.21 12.23 -1.64
N VAL A 150 -3.20 11.65 -0.44
CA VAL A 150 -2.90 12.39 0.79
C VAL A 150 -1.49 12.95 0.75
N ILE A 151 -0.49 12.17 0.34
CA ILE A 151 0.89 12.66 0.20
C ILE A 151 0.98 13.80 -0.81
N ALA A 152 0.33 13.65 -1.97
CA ALA A 152 0.44 14.61 -3.06
C ALA A 152 -0.35 15.91 -2.81
N THR A 153 -1.48 15.84 -2.11
CA THR A 153 -2.46 16.95 -2.06
C THR A 153 -2.94 17.32 -0.67
N GLY A 154 -2.61 16.54 0.36
CA GLY A 154 -3.13 16.72 1.72
C GLY A 154 -4.62 16.39 1.88
N ARG A 155 -5.24 15.74 0.88
CA ARG A 155 -6.67 15.36 0.88
C ARG A 155 -6.83 13.86 0.68
N PRO A 156 -7.81 13.20 1.32
CA PRO A 156 -8.08 11.79 1.09
C PRO A 156 -8.70 11.56 -0.29
N TRP A 157 -8.67 10.30 -0.72
CA TRP A 157 -9.47 9.81 -1.83
C TRP A 157 -10.93 9.72 -1.40
N LEU A 158 -11.84 10.30 -2.19
CA LEU A 158 -13.28 10.29 -1.95
C LEU A 158 -13.97 9.51 -3.07
N ALA A 159 -14.63 8.42 -2.70
CA ALA A 159 -15.44 7.63 -3.61
C ALA A 159 -16.94 7.77 -3.31
N ILE A 160 -17.76 7.66 -4.34
CA ILE A 160 -19.17 7.31 -4.18
C ILE A 160 -19.25 5.79 -4.23
N ASP A 161 -19.67 5.17 -3.12
CA ASP A 161 -19.74 3.71 -3.00
C ASP A 161 -20.83 3.29 -2.02
N GLY A 162 -21.50 2.19 -2.34
CA GLY A 162 -22.49 1.55 -1.46
C GLY A 162 -21.87 0.57 -0.47
N ASP A 163 -20.66 0.05 -0.76
CA ASP A 163 -19.92 -0.84 0.13
C ASP A 163 -18.87 -0.04 0.93
N SER A 164 -18.96 -0.09 2.26
CA SER A 164 -18.03 0.62 3.14
C SER A 164 -16.76 -0.18 3.47
N ALA A 165 -16.65 -1.45 3.05
CA ALA A 165 -15.66 -2.40 3.56
C ALA A 165 -14.19 -1.98 3.33
N SER A 166 -13.92 -1.20 2.28
CA SER A 166 -12.57 -0.76 1.86
C SER A 166 -12.24 0.71 2.17
N TYR A 167 -13.01 1.33 3.07
CA TYR A 167 -12.87 2.75 3.39
C TYR A 167 -12.64 2.97 4.88
N ASP A 168 -11.84 4.00 5.19
CA ASP A 168 -11.47 4.32 6.56
C ASP A 168 -12.64 4.99 7.30
N ALA A 169 -13.44 5.79 6.60
CA ALA A 169 -14.61 6.49 7.14
C ALA A 169 -15.62 6.89 6.05
N GLU A 170 -16.86 7.13 6.47
CA GLU A 170 -17.88 7.80 5.65
C GLU A 170 -17.65 9.32 5.69
N PHE A 171 -17.85 9.99 4.56
CA PHE A 171 -17.75 11.44 4.45
C PHE A 171 -18.84 12.09 5.30
N ASP A 172 -18.42 12.92 6.26
CA ASP A 172 -19.31 13.74 7.09
C ASP A 172 -19.04 15.23 6.88
N LEU A 173 -20.10 16.03 6.78
CA LEU A 173 -20.00 17.49 6.71
C LEU A 173 -20.51 18.10 8.00
N LYS A 174 -19.63 18.80 8.73
CA LYS A 174 -20.02 19.50 9.96
C LYS A 174 -20.72 20.82 9.65
N ARG A 175 -21.49 21.31 10.62
CA ARG A 175 -22.15 22.62 10.51
C ARG A 175 -21.11 23.71 10.24
N GLU A 176 -21.39 24.56 9.25
CA GLU A 176 -20.53 25.68 8.84
C GLU A 176 -19.17 25.25 8.24
N GLU A 177 -18.96 23.96 7.99
CA GLU A 177 -17.77 23.43 7.32
C GLU A 177 -17.94 23.47 5.78
N THR A 178 -16.86 23.79 5.06
CA THR A 178 -16.81 23.62 3.61
C THR A 178 -16.50 22.15 3.26
N TYR A 179 -16.84 21.70 2.05
CA TYR A 179 -16.53 20.33 1.64
C TYR A 179 -15.02 20.05 1.64
N GLU A 180 -14.23 21.01 1.17
CA GLU A 180 -12.77 20.97 1.18
C GLU A 180 -12.24 20.94 2.62
N GLY A 181 -12.83 21.74 3.52
CA GLY A 181 -12.49 21.73 4.95
C GLY A 181 -12.75 20.39 5.62
N ALA A 182 -13.85 19.72 5.27
CA ALA A 182 -14.14 18.37 5.74
C ALA A 182 -13.08 17.36 5.26
N LEU A 183 -12.69 17.41 3.99
CA LEU A 183 -11.63 16.56 3.44
C LEU A 183 -10.28 16.80 4.13
N GLU A 184 -9.90 18.06 4.36
CA GLU A 184 -8.68 18.41 5.11
C GLU A 184 -8.73 17.91 6.56
N ARG A 185 -9.88 18.02 7.23
CA ARG A 185 -10.06 17.50 8.58
C ARG A 185 -9.89 15.98 8.61
N LEU A 186 -10.49 15.27 7.66
CA LEU A 186 -10.38 13.81 7.56
C LEU A 186 -8.94 13.37 7.28
N ALA A 187 -8.21 14.08 6.41
CA ALA A 187 -6.78 13.84 6.19
C ALA A 187 -5.95 14.07 7.46
N LYS A 188 -6.20 15.17 8.19
CA LYS A 188 -5.52 15.48 9.47
C LYS A 188 -5.82 14.44 10.56
N ALA A 189 -6.98 13.79 10.50
CA ALA A 189 -7.32 12.66 11.36
C ALA A 189 -6.62 11.35 10.94
N GLY A 190 -5.90 11.36 9.81
CA GLY A 190 -5.15 10.23 9.29
C GLY A 190 -5.91 9.38 8.27
N PHE A 191 -7.13 9.75 7.89
CA PHE A 191 -7.88 8.98 6.89
C PHE A 191 -7.35 9.24 5.48
N THR A 192 -7.33 8.18 4.68
CA THR A 192 -6.78 8.16 3.32
C THR A 192 -7.82 7.81 2.28
N ARG A 193 -8.82 7.00 2.63
CA ARG A 193 -9.93 6.56 1.79
C ARG A 193 -11.26 6.85 2.48
N ILE A 194 -12.07 7.70 1.86
CA ILE A 194 -13.37 8.12 2.34
C ILE A 194 -14.41 7.69 1.31
N PHE A 195 -15.57 7.20 1.78
CA PHE A 195 -16.72 6.96 0.90
C PHE A 195 -17.88 7.88 1.24
N ILE A 196 -18.77 8.08 0.28
CA ILE A 196 -20.10 8.60 0.54
C ILE A 196 -21.14 7.73 -0.17
N ARG A 197 -22.26 7.48 0.51
CA ARG A 197 -23.31 6.64 -0.06
C ARG A 197 -23.89 7.25 -1.35
N PRO A 198 -24.17 6.41 -2.36
CA PRO A 198 -24.78 6.85 -3.61
C PRO A 198 -26.21 7.38 -3.37
N GLY A 199 -26.68 8.21 -4.31
CA GLY A 199 -28.06 8.72 -4.31
C GLY A 199 -28.36 9.80 -3.25
N THR A 200 -27.38 10.23 -2.46
CA THR A 200 -27.56 11.31 -1.49
C THR A 200 -27.39 12.69 -2.15
N PRO A 201 -28.11 13.74 -1.68
CA PRO A 201 -27.88 15.11 -2.15
C PRO A 201 -26.42 15.56 -1.98
N LEU A 202 -25.77 15.11 -0.91
CA LEU A 202 -24.39 15.42 -0.61
C LEU A 202 -23.42 14.78 -1.63
N ALA A 203 -23.64 13.53 -2.04
CA ALA A 203 -22.85 12.89 -3.08
C ALA A 203 -22.96 13.61 -4.44
N ALA A 204 -24.16 14.08 -4.80
CA ALA A 204 -24.36 14.87 -6.00
C ALA A 204 -23.63 16.23 -5.95
N GLN A 205 -23.64 16.89 -4.79
CA GLN A 205 -22.93 18.16 -4.58
C GLN A 205 -21.41 18.00 -4.64
N LEU A 206 -20.86 16.95 -4.05
CA LEU A 206 -19.43 16.64 -4.10
C LEU A 206 -18.99 16.34 -5.54
N SER A 207 -19.80 15.59 -6.30
CA SER A 207 -19.55 15.29 -7.71
C SER A 207 -19.55 16.55 -8.58
N ALA A 208 -20.57 17.41 -8.41
CA ALA A 208 -20.70 18.66 -9.17
C ALA A 208 -19.52 19.62 -8.95
N ARG A 209 -18.79 19.47 -7.84
CA ARG A 209 -17.59 20.24 -7.49
C ARG A 209 -16.27 19.59 -7.91
N GLY A 210 -16.32 18.38 -8.50
CA GLY A 210 -15.11 17.64 -8.87
C GLY A 210 -14.29 17.16 -7.67
N LEU A 211 -14.95 16.92 -6.52
CA LEU A 211 -14.28 16.43 -5.31
C LEU A 211 -14.28 14.90 -5.19
N VAL A 212 -15.06 14.21 -6.03
CA VAL A 212 -15.14 12.75 -6.09
C VAL A 212 -14.08 12.23 -7.05
N ASP A 213 -13.23 11.33 -6.57
CA ASP A 213 -12.18 10.68 -7.36
C ASP A 213 -12.69 9.44 -8.09
N GLU A 214 -13.67 8.76 -7.50
CA GLU A 214 -14.19 7.49 -8.00
C GLU A 214 -15.71 7.39 -7.77
N ASN A 215 -16.43 6.91 -8.78
CA ASN A 215 -17.85 6.61 -8.65
C ASN A 215 -18.06 5.12 -8.93
N VAL A 216 -18.16 4.34 -7.86
CA VAL A 216 -18.37 2.90 -7.91
C VAL A 216 -19.85 2.66 -8.15
N THR A 217 -20.24 2.61 -9.42
CA THR A 217 -21.57 2.10 -9.77
C THR A 217 -21.58 0.61 -9.45
N THR A 218 -22.24 0.23 -8.37
CA THR A 218 -22.55 -1.18 -8.12
C THR A 218 -23.39 -1.67 -9.29
N ASN A 219 -22.78 -2.38 -10.23
CA ASN A 219 -23.52 -3.33 -11.02
C ASN A 219 -23.77 -4.50 -10.06
N PRO A 220 -25.00 -4.78 -9.63
CA PRO A 220 -25.25 -5.98 -8.85
C PRO A 220 -24.83 -7.17 -9.72
N LYS A 221 -23.79 -7.88 -9.30
CA LYS A 221 -23.63 -9.28 -9.69
C LYS A 221 -24.60 -10.12 -8.89
#